data_AF-A0A7X7MPS8-F1
#
_entry.id   AF-A0A7X7MPS8-F1
#
_cell.length_a   1.000
_cell.length_b   1.000
_cell.length_c   1.000
_cell.angle_alpha   90.00
_cell.angle_beta   90.00
_cell.angle_gamma   90.00
#
_symmetry.space_group_name_H-M   'P 1'
#
loop_
_entity.id
_entity.type
_entity.pdbx_description
1 polymer ?
#
loop_
_entity_poly.entity_id
_entity_poly.type
_entity_poly.pdbx_seq_one_letter_code
_entity_poly.pdbx_strand_id
1 'polypeptide(L)' 'MESSSYNPFQVAQAQFDKVAALLELDEGVRELLRQPLREYQFSIPVRMDDGTV' A
#
# COMPACT_ATOMS: atom_id res chain seq x y z
N MET A 1 -25.57 -1.76 1.54
CA MET A 1 -24.39 -2.04 2.38
C MET A 1 -23.27 -2.33 1.41
N GLU A 2 -22.34 -1.40 1.22
CA GLU A 2 -21.19 -1.69 0.37
C GLU A 2 -20.46 -2.89 0.97
N SER A 3 -20.37 -3.98 0.20
CA SER A 3 -19.43 -5.06 0.47
C SER A 3 -18.05 -4.41 0.47
N SER A 4 -17.46 -4.18 1.64
CA SER A 4 -16.16 -3.53 1.78
C SER A 4 -15.17 -4.25 0.88
N SER A 5 -14.82 -3.62 -0.25
CA SER A 5 -13.87 -4.17 -1.21
C SER A 5 -12.57 -4.44 -0.46
N TYR A 6 -11.99 -5.63 -0.67
CA TYR A 6 -10.72 -5.99 -0.06
C TYR A 6 -9.68 -4.92 -0.38
N ASN A 7 -9.10 -4.31 0.65
CA ASN A 7 -8.08 -3.28 0.54
C ASN A 7 -6.73 -3.84 1.02
N PRO A 8 -5.81 -4.21 0.08
CA PRO A 8 -4.51 -4.76 0.44
C PRO A 8 -3.67 -3.85 1.33
N PHE A 9 -3.80 -2.52 1.17
CA PHE A 9 -3.05 -1.54 1.96
C PHE A 9 -3.48 -1.58 3.43
N GLN A 10 -4.79 -1.60 3.71
CA GLN A 10 -5.31 -1.69 5.07
C GLN A 10 -4.91 -3.01 5.74
N VAL A 11 -4.92 -4.10 4.99
CA VAL A 11 -4.49 -5.42 5.49
C VAL A 11 -3.00 -5.42 5.83
N ALA A 12 -2.15 -4.86 4.97
CA ALA A 12 -0.73 -4.74 5.23
C ALA A 12 -0.43 -3.88 6.47
N GLN A 13 -1.12 -2.76 6.64
CA GLN A 13 -0.98 -1.91 7.84
C GLN A 13 -1.39 -2.64 9.12
N ALA A 14 -2.51 -3.38 9.11
CA ALA A 14 -2.93 -4.16 10.28
C ALA A 14 -1.94 -5.26 10.65
N GLN A 15 -1.32 -5.92 9.66
CA GLN A 15 -0.27 -6.91 9.89
C GLN A 15 1.00 -6.27 10.46
N PHE A 16 1.44 -5.15 9.88
CA PHE A 16 2.56 -4.37 10.39
C PHE A 16 2.33 -3.95 11.84
N ASP A 17 1.15 -3.42 12.15
CA ASP A 17 0.77 -2.98 13.49
C ASP A 17 0.87 -4.07 14.55
N LYS A 18 0.43 -5.28 14.21
CA LYS A 18 0.52 -6.43 15.09
C LYS A 18 1.97 -6.76 15.43
N VAL A 19 2.85 -6.74 14.44
CA VAL A 19 4.27 -7.07 14.63
C VAL A 19 5.03 -5.93 15.32
N ALA A 20 4.75 -4.68 14.97
CA ALA A 20 5.32 -3.50 15.62
C ALA A 20 5.02 -3.47 17.12
N ALA A 21 3.81 -3.87 17.51
CA ALA A 21 3.43 -4.02 18.92
C ALA A 21 4.19 -5.16 19.63
N LEU A 22 4.40 -6.29 18.95
CA LEU A 22 5.18 -7.42 19.50
C LEU A 22 6.67 -7.09 19.68
N LEU A 23 7.19 -6.19 18.84
CA LEU A 23 8.57 -5.72 18.89
C LEU A 23 8.77 -4.47 19.77
N GLU A 24 7.69 -3.96 20.36
CA GLU A 24 7.70 -2.73 21.18
C GLU A 24 8.39 -1.56 20.46
N LEU A 25 8.11 -1.40 19.16
CA LEU A 25 8.66 -0.28 18.40
C LEU A 25 8.18 1.05 18.96
N ASP A 26 9.09 2.02 19.04
CA ASP A 26 8.75 3.40 19.35
C ASP A 26 7.73 3.93 18.35
N GLU A 27 6.80 4.76 18.85
CA GLU A 27 5.68 5.27 18.06
C GLU A 27 6.16 6.08 16.83
N GLY A 28 7.25 6.83 16.96
CA GLY A 28 7.82 7.58 15.84
C GLY A 28 8.37 6.68 14.75
N VAL A 29 8.99 5.56 15.13
CA VAL A 29 9.49 4.55 14.19
C VAL A 29 8.33 3.83 13.52
N ARG A 30 7.29 3.48 14.28
CA ARG A 30 6.09 2.83 13.77
C ARG A 30 5.39 3.68 12.72
N GLU A 31 5.16 4.96 13.00
CA GLU A 31 4.50 5.86 12.06
C GLU A 31 5.33 6.13 10.80
N LEU A 32 6.66 6.25 10.94
CA LEU A 32 7.55 6.40 9.79
C LEU A 32 7.50 5.19 8.86
N LEU A 33 7.48 3.97 9.42
CA LEU A 33 7.47 2.71 8.66
C LEU A 33 6.08 2.33 8.15
N ARG A 34 5.01 2.92 8.69
CA ARG A 34 3.61 2.64 8.31
C ARG A 34 3.28 3.13 6.89
N GLN A 35 4.02 4.11 6.37
CA GLN A 35 3.75 4.75 5.08
C GLN A 35 4.92 4.56 4.10
N PRO A 36 4.64 4.39 2.79
CA PRO A 36 5.70 4.37 1.79
C PRO A 36 6.36 5.75 1.70
N LEU A 37 7.69 5.80 1.68
CA LEU A 37 8.43 7.07 1.58
C LEU A 37 8.21 7.76 0.22
N ARG A 38 7.99 6.98 -0.84
CA ARG A 38 7.71 7.44 -2.20
C ARG A 38 6.82 6.45 -2.93
N GLU A 39 5.89 6.98 -3.71
CA GLU A 39 5.09 6.23 -4.68
C GLU A 39 5.23 6.90 -6.05
N TYR A 40 5.41 6.10 -7.09
CA TYR A 40 5.48 6.59 -8.46
C TYR A 40 4.34 6.01 -9.27
N GLN A 41 3.53 6.90 -9.83
CA GLN A 41 2.45 6.54 -10.73
C GLN A 41 2.78 7.03 -12.14
N PHE A 42 2.71 6.11 -13.11
CA PHE A 42 2.98 6.42 -14.50
C PHE A 42 1.86 5.87 -15.38
N SER A 43 1.51 6.63 -16.41
CA SER A 43 0.71 6.14 -17.53
C SER A 43 1.67 5.78 -18.65
N ILE A 44 1.80 4.49 -18.94
CA ILE A 44 2.63 3.99 -20.04
C ILE A 44 1.68 3.74 -21.21
N PRO A 45 1.70 4.56 -22.28
CA PRO A 45 0.90 4.29 -23.46
C PRO A 45 1.41 3.02 -24.13
N VAL A 46 0.50 2.12 -24.49
CA VAL A 46 0.83 0.86 -25.17
C VAL A 46 0.19 0.90 -26.53
N ARG A 47 0.99 0.59 -27.55
CA ARG A 47 0.46 0.37 -28.89
C ARG A 47 -0.13 -1.03 -28.96
N MET A 48 -1.41 -1.10 -29.27
CA MET A 48 -2.16 -2.35 -29.42
C MET A 48 -1.86 -2.99 -30.78
N ASP A 49 -2.10 -4.30 -30.90
CA ASP A 49 -1.92 -5.04 -32.16
C ASP A 49 -2.83 -4.51 -33.28
N ASP A 50 -3.97 -3.90 -32.93
CA ASP A 50 -4.89 -3.24 -33.86
C ASP A 50 -4.44 -1.83 -34.29
N GLY A 51 -3.29 -1.38 -33.79
CA GLY A 51 -2.68 -0.09 -34.11
C GLY A 51 -3.16 1.10 -33.28
N THR A 52 -4.08 0.92 -32.33
CA THR A 52 -4.52 1.97 -31.40
C THR A 52 -3.49 2.22 -30.28
N VAL A 53 -3.56 3.41 -29.66
CA VAL A 53 -2.74 3.85 -28.50
C VAL A 53 -3.66 4.48 -27.46
#